data_AF-A0A0H1AS95-F1
#
_entry.id   AF-A0A0H1AS95-F1
#
_cell.length_a   1.000
_cell.length_b   1.000
_cell.length_c   1.000
_cell.angle_alpha   90.00
_cell.angle_beta   90.00
_cell.angle_gamma   90.00
#
_symmetry.space_group_name_H-M   'P 1'
#
loop_
_entity.id
_entity.type
_entity.pdbx_description
1 polymer ?
#
loop_
_entity_poly.entity_id
_entity_poly.type
_entity_poly.pdbx_seq_one_letter_code
_entity_poly.pdbx_strand_id
1 'polypeptide(L)'
;MARPESDRTLVLSLGRNGRASYPERPWEEIEPVLRRVWEFDGRLRAWHDVRAEVQAAWNASGEPRARRARRGMAQTATVARTL
;
A
#
# COMPACT_ATOMS: atom_id res chain seq x y z
N MET A 1 -18.66 -7.19 20.77
CA MET A 1 -17.48 -7.92 20.30
C MET A 1 -17.15 -7.43 18.90
N ALA A 2 -15.99 -6.78 18.70
CA ALA A 2 -15.55 -6.42 17.36
C ALA A 2 -15.34 -7.71 16.56
N ARG A 3 -15.92 -7.80 15.36
CA ARG A 3 -15.81 -9.01 14.54
C ARG A 3 -14.37 -9.10 13.99
N PRO A 4 -13.69 -10.26 14.09
CA PRO A 4 -12.31 -10.40 13.60
C PRO A 4 -12.14 -10.05 12.11
N GLU A 5 -13.20 -10.19 11.31
CA GLU A 5 -13.20 -9.78 9.90
C GLU A 5 -13.16 -8.25 9.71
N SER A 6 -13.76 -7.49 10.62
CA SER A 6 -13.71 -6.02 10.60
C SER A 6 -12.29 -5.52 10.89
N ASP A 7 -11.59 -6.13 11.86
CA ASP A 7 -10.21 -5.76 12.19
C ASP A 7 -9.26 -6.03 11.01
N ARG A 8 -9.35 -7.22 10.39
CA ARG A 8 -8.55 -7.54 9.19
C ARG A 8 -8.80 -6.57 8.03
N THR A 9 -10.05 -6.17 7.82
CA THR A 9 -10.40 -5.19 6.77
C THR A 9 -9.74 -3.84 7.04
N LEU A 10 -9.72 -3.39 8.29
CA LEU A 10 -9.09 -2.14 8.70
C LEU A 10 -7.56 -2.21 8.55
N VAL A 11 -6.93 -3.32 8.96
CA VAL A 11 -5.49 -3.57 8.78
C VAL A 11 -5.09 -3.44 7.31
N LEU A 12 -5.81 -4.12 6.41
CA LEU A 12 -5.53 -4.08 4.97
C LEU A 12 -5.77 -2.69 4.39
N SER A 13 -6.85 -2.03 4.81
CA SER A 13 -7.19 -0.68 4.35
C SER A 13 -6.14 0.33 4.79
N LEU A 14 -5.64 0.24 6.02
CA LEU A 14 -4.62 1.14 6.54
C LEU A 14 -3.32 1.04 5.75
N GLY A 15 -2.84 -0.17 5.45
CA GLY A 15 -1.63 -0.38 4.65
C GLY A 15 -1.78 0.13 3.21
N ARG A 16 -2.91 -0.21 2.56
CA ARG A 16 -3.22 0.25 1.19
C ARG A 16 -3.32 1.76 1.10
N ASN A 17 -4.08 2.39 2.00
CA ASN A 17 -4.27 3.83 2.04
C ASN A 17 -2.96 4.53 2.36
N GLY A 18 -2.18 4.02 3.32
CA GLY A 18 -0.85 4.54 3.63
C GLY A 18 0.07 4.54 2.40
N ARG A 19 0.07 3.48 1.59
CA ARG A 19 0.88 3.43 0.37
C ARG A 19 0.38 4.40 -0.71
N ALA A 20 -0.94 4.53 -0.85
CA ALA A 20 -1.55 5.45 -1.82
C ALA A 20 -1.29 6.92 -1.47
N SER A 21 -1.35 7.28 -0.18
CA SER A 21 -1.08 8.63 0.32
C SER A 21 0.41 8.99 0.29
N TYR A 22 1.31 8.00 0.43
CA TYR A 22 2.75 8.21 0.50
C TYR A 22 3.53 7.27 -0.46
N PRO A 23 3.39 7.45 -1.79
CA PRO A 23 3.96 6.53 -2.77
C PRO A 23 5.49 6.60 -2.90
N GLU A 24 6.12 7.68 -2.43
CA GLU A 24 7.57 7.88 -2.54
C GLU A 24 8.30 7.75 -1.21
N ARG A 25 7.55 7.62 -0.11
CA ARG A 25 8.12 7.52 1.22
C ARG A 25 8.40 6.05 1.56
N PRO A 26 9.51 5.75 2.23
CA PRO A 26 9.77 4.41 2.74
C PRO A 26 8.83 4.08 3.92
N TRP A 27 8.71 2.79 4.23
CA TRP A 27 7.84 2.32 5.31
C TRP A 27 8.22 2.95 6.65
N GLU A 28 9.52 3.07 6.94
CA GLU A 28 10.08 3.55 8.20
C GLU A 28 9.67 5.00 8.52
N GLU A 29 9.47 5.84 7.49
CA GLU A 29 8.97 7.20 7.66
C GLU A 29 7.45 7.25 7.90
N ILE A 30 6.70 6.28 7.36
CA ILE A 30 5.24 6.26 7.36
C ILE A 30 4.65 5.43 8.51
N GLU A 31 5.37 4.42 8.98
CA GLU A 31 4.99 3.58 10.12
C GLU A 31 4.48 4.39 11.32
N PRO A 32 5.19 5.42 11.84
CA PRO A 32 4.72 6.17 13.00
C PRO A 32 3.40 6.91 12.75
N VAL A 33 3.11 7.29 11.49
CA VAL A 33 1.84 7.94 11.12
C VAL A 33 0.72 6.90 11.14
N LEU A 34 0.91 5.76 10.48
CA LEU A 34 -0.10 4.69 10.43
C LEU A 34 -0.38 4.12 11.81
N ARG A 35 0.65 3.98 12.65
CA ARG A 35 0.52 3.58 14.05
C ARG A 35 -0.42 4.51 14.80
N ARG A 36 -0.23 5.83 14.71
CA ARG A 36 -1.09 6.81 15.40
C ARG A 36 -2.55 6.72 14.92
N VAL A 37 -2.76 6.51 13.62
CA VAL A 37 -4.10 6.32 13.05
C VAL A 37 -4.76 5.05 13.59
N TRP A 38 -4.00 3.95 13.67
CA TRP A 38 -4.50 2.69 14.21
C TRP A 38 -4.85 2.78 15.69
N GLU A 39 -3.95 3.37 16.50
CA GLU A 39 -4.12 3.49 17.95
C GLU A 39 -5.22 4.49 18.34
N PHE A 40 -5.61 5.42 17.45
CA PHE A 40 -6.69 6.37 17.69
C PHE A 40 -8.06 5.70 17.91
N ASP A 41 -8.32 4.57 17.24
CA ASP A 41 -9.62 3.89 17.34
C ASP A 41 -9.81 3.17 18.71
N GLY A 42 -8.74 2.93 19.47
CA GLY A 42 -8.73 2.47 20.87
C GLY A 42 -9.40 1.12 21.18
N ARG A 43 -10.14 0.55 20.22
CA ARG A 43 -10.95 -0.68 20.33
C ARG A 43 -10.35 -1.86 19.57
N LEU A 44 -9.26 -1.61 18.85
CA LEU A 44 -8.60 -2.57 17.96
C LEU A 44 -7.43 -3.27 18.66
N ARG A 45 -6.89 -4.31 18.01
CA ARG A 45 -5.69 -5.03 18.48
C ARG A 45 -4.51 -4.07 18.65
N ALA A 46 -3.52 -4.45 19.46
CA ALA A 46 -2.33 -3.62 19.62
C ALA A 46 -1.60 -3.44 18.27
N TRP A 47 -0.97 -2.29 18.05
CA TRP A 47 -0.19 -2.04 16.84
C TRP A 47 0.83 -3.14 16.57
N HIS A 48 1.48 -3.65 17.62
CA HIS A 48 2.46 -4.72 17.53
C HIS A 48 1.92 -5.98 16.86
N ASP A 49 0.65 -6.34 17.11
CA ASP A 49 0.01 -7.55 16.58
C ASP A 49 -0.32 -7.43 15.10
N VAL A 50 -0.57 -6.20 14.62
CA VAL A 50 -1.04 -5.95 13.24
C VAL A 50 0.03 -5.34 12.33
N ARG A 51 1.13 -4.83 12.88
CA ARG A 51 2.19 -4.12 12.15
C ARG A 51 2.66 -4.88 10.91
N ALA A 52 2.92 -6.18 11.06
CA ALA A 52 3.39 -7.02 9.97
C ALA A 52 2.35 -7.14 8.83
N GLU A 53 1.07 -7.28 9.18
CA GLU A 53 -0.03 -7.36 8.21
C GLU A 53 -0.24 -6.02 7.48
N VAL A 54 -0.17 -4.90 8.21
CA VAL A 54 -0.24 -3.54 7.63
C VAL A 54 0.93 -3.31 6.67
N GLN A 55 2.15 -3.68 7.06
CA GLN A 55 3.34 -3.56 6.22
C GLN A 55 3.25 -4.43 4.96
N ALA A 56 2.73 -5.66 5.09
CA ALA A 56 2.48 -6.53 3.94
C ALA A 56 1.48 -5.89 2.96
N ALA A 57 0.38 -5.32 3.45
CA ALA A 57 -0.59 -4.61 2.62
C ALA A 57 0.00 -3.35 1.96
N TRP A 58 0.88 -2.63 2.66
CA TRP A 58 1.59 -1.47 2.13
C TRP A 58 2.52 -1.86 0.97
N ASN A 59 3.34 -2.91 1.15
CA ASN A 59 4.25 -3.43 0.12
C ASN A 59 3.49 -3.91 -1.13
N ALA A 60 2.43 -4.71 -0.93
CA ALA A 60 1.63 -5.24 -2.04
C ALA A 60 0.96 -4.14 -2.87
N SER A 61 0.71 -2.97 -2.28
CA SER A 61 0.11 -1.81 -2.94
C SER A 61 1.12 -0.97 -3.71
N GLY A 62 2.43 -1.14 -3.46
CA GLY A 62 3.51 -0.42 -4.13
C GLY A 62 3.95 -1.03 -5.47
N GLU A 63 3.55 -2.27 -5.76
CA GLU A 63 3.95 -3.02 -6.95
C GLU A 63 3.06 -2.91 -8.21
N PRO A 64 2.67 -1.71 -8.70
CA PRO A 64 2.30 -1.59 -10.12
C PRO A 64 3.25 -0.76 -10.99
N ARG A 65 4.19 0.02 -10.41
CA ARG A 65 4.93 1.03 -11.19
C ARG A 65 6.21 0.50 -11.85
N ALA A 66 6.86 -0.53 -11.30
CA ALA A 66 8.05 -1.14 -11.92
C ALA A 66 7.73 -1.91 -13.22
N ARG A 67 6.52 -2.47 -13.36
CA ARG A 67 6.12 -3.26 -14.53
C ARG A 67 5.56 -2.42 -15.68
N ARG A 68 5.00 -1.22 -15.39
CA ARG A 68 4.37 -0.35 -16.40
C ARG A 68 5.37 0.54 -17.15
N ALA A 69 6.46 0.96 -16.50
CA ALA A 69 7.51 1.75 -17.14
C ALA A 69 8.25 0.99 -18.26
N ARG A 70 8.36 -0.34 -18.18
CA ARG A 70 9.02 -1.17 -19.21
C ARG A 70 8.13 -1.55 -20.41
N ARG A 71 6.81 -1.29 -20.35
CA ARG A 71 5.87 -1.62 -21.43
C ARG A 71 5.44 -0.41 -22.27
N GLY A 72 5.69 0.81 -21.78
CA GLY A 72 5.39 2.06 -22.49
C GLY A 72 6.43 2.47 -23.54
N MET A 73 7.67 1.99 -23.43
CA MET A 73 8.78 2.40 -24.31
C MET A 73 9.02 1.47 -25.51
N ALA A 74 8.27 0.36 -25.62
CA ALA A 74 8.42 -0.64 -26.68
C ALA A 74 7.35 -0.54 -27.80
N GLN A 75 6.44 0.44 -27.75
CA GLN A 75 5.29 0.51 -28.67
C GLN A 75 5.27 1.76 -29.58
N THR A 76 6.30 2.62 -29.54
CA THR A 76 6.37 3.82 -30.39
C THR A 76 7.28 3.67 -31.62
N ALA A 77 7.81 2.48 -31.91
CA ALA A 77 8.76 2.28 -33.01
C ALA A 77 8.18 1.51 -34.21
N THR A 78 6.86 1.50 -34.44
CA THR A 78 6.29 0.79 -35.60
C THR A 78 5.08 1.50 -36.20
N VAL A 79 5.17 2.80 -36.51
CA VAL A 79 4.34 3.38 -37.59
C VAL A 79 5.09 4.52 -38.28
N ALA A 80 6.19 4.19 -38.96
CA ALA A 80 6.84 5.10 -39.90
C ALA A 80 7.40 4.30 -41.08
N ARG A 81 6.51 3.56 -41.75
CA ARG A 81 6.75 3.07 -43.11
C ARG A 81 5.43 2.50 -43.62
N THR A 82 4.78 3.17 -44.55
CA THR A 82 4.58 2.68 -45.92
C THR A 82 3.84 3.77 -46.70
N LEU A 83 4.59 4.32 -47.68
CA LEU A 83 4.21 4.92 -48.97
C LEU A 83 2.98 5.83 -49.05
#